data_AF-A0A920FS55-F1
#
_entry.id   AF-A0A920FS55-F1
#
_cell.length_a   1.000
_cell.length_b   1.000
_cell.length_c   1.000
_cell.angle_alpha   90.00
_cell.angle_beta   90.00
_cell.angle_gamma   90.00
#
_symmetry.space_group_name_H-M   'P 1'
#
loop_
_entity.id
_entity.type
_entity.pdbx_description
1 polymer ?
#
loop_
_entity_poly.entity_id
_entity_poly.type
_entity_poly.pdbx_seq_one_letter_code
_entity_poly.pdbx_strand_id
1 'polypeptide(L)'
;MFYSLFFSTLPLFGLVLIGFISGKFDLLNKSDSKVFLKLVGLVIVPALGIKIIGNFRYEFINWNLYFYYFLTQSIIYFLGFSIAKILFKRQFSESIIIGMTSSFSNHLFFVYPIALFEFGPKDIVPIETIISVDFITVGLSVCALELASHKKINFGQIFLSQLKNPALIGLFLGLMIFFFQIHLPLSVNRLVNFICDAGTPCALIAMGVLLSYQTDKTQIKLSIVITLLKILIFPINTLHHFTFN
;
A
#
# COMPACT_ATOMS: atom_id res chain seq x y z
N MET A 1 -23.84 -4.12 10.54
CA MET A 1 -22.38 -4.03 10.35
C MET A 1 -21.89 -4.98 9.27
N PHE A 2 -21.98 -6.31 9.38
CA PHE A 2 -21.51 -7.21 8.30
C PHE A 2 -22.24 -7.03 6.96
N TYR A 3 -23.55 -6.76 7.01
CA TYR A 3 -24.34 -6.50 5.80
C TYR A 3 -23.89 -5.23 5.06
N SER A 4 -23.66 -4.10 5.76
CA SER A 4 -23.22 -2.85 5.13
C SER A 4 -21.82 -2.97 4.54
N LEU A 5 -20.89 -3.59 5.27
CA LEU A 5 -19.53 -3.86 4.79
C LEU A 5 -19.52 -4.71 3.51
N PHE A 6 -20.41 -5.71 3.39
CA PHE A 6 -20.52 -6.50 2.18
C PHE A 6 -20.88 -5.63 0.97
N PHE A 7 -21.89 -4.78 1.08
CA PHE A 7 -22.30 -3.89 -0.02
C PHE A 7 -21.26 -2.81 -0.33
N SER A 8 -20.54 -2.30 0.66
CA SER A 8 -19.49 -1.30 0.45
C SER A 8 -18.21 -1.87 -0.17
N THR A 9 -17.96 -3.17 -0.04
CA THR A 9 -16.85 -3.85 -0.73
C THR A 9 -17.20 -4.28 -2.16
N LEU A 10 -18.48 -4.50 -2.46
CA LEU A 10 -18.95 -5.02 -3.75
C LEU A 10 -18.50 -4.18 -4.97
N PRO A 11 -18.55 -2.83 -4.95
CA PRO A 11 -18.08 -2.00 -6.07
C PRO A 11 -16.58 -2.20 -6.35
N LEU A 12 -15.77 -2.41 -5.31
CA LEU A 12 -14.34 -2.62 -5.46
C LEU A 12 -14.03 -3.96 -6.14
N PHE A 13 -14.74 -5.02 -5.75
CA PHE A 13 -14.67 -6.30 -6.46
C PHE A 13 -15.23 -6.19 -7.88
N GLY A 14 -16.26 -5.36 -8.09
CA GLY A 14 -16.76 -5.02 -9.42
C GLY A 14 -15.68 -4.43 -10.32
N LEU A 15 -14.85 -3.51 -9.83
CA LEU A 15 -13.71 -2.96 -10.57
C LEU A 15 -12.68 -4.03 -10.95
N VAL A 16 -12.37 -4.95 -10.02
CA VAL A 16 -11.48 -6.08 -10.30
C VAL A 16 -12.09 -7.01 -11.37
N LEU A 17 -13.39 -7.31 -11.28
CA LEU A 17 -14.11 -8.13 -12.27
C LEU A 17 -14.12 -7.47 -13.65
N ILE A 18 -14.36 -6.16 -13.73
CA ILE A 18 -14.29 -5.39 -14.98
C ILE A 18 -12.89 -5.50 -15.60
N GLY A 19 -11.84 -5.37 -14.78
CA GLY A 19 -10.47 -5.59 -15.22
C GLY A 19 -10.23 -7.01 -15.73
N PHE A 20 -10.67 -8.02 -14.98
CA PHE A 20 -10.52 -9.43 -15.35
C PHE A 20 -11.23 -9.76 -16.66
N ILE A 21 -12.46 -9.29 -16.82
CA ILE A 21 -13.25 -9.46 -18.04
C ILE A 21 -12.55 -8.77 -19.22
N SER A 22 -12.11 -7.52 -19.04
CA SER A 22 -11.36 -6.78 -20.06
C SER A 22 -10.09 -7.51 -20.50
N GLY A 23 -9.35 -8.08 -19.55
CA GLY A 23 -8.15 -8.87 -19.83
C GLY A 23 -8.43 -10.27 -20.41
N LYS A 24 -9.61 -10.84 -20.17
CA LYS A 24 -10.03 -12.14 -20.72
C LYS A 24 -10.50 -12.04 -22.17
N PHE A 25 -11.06 -10.89 -22.55
CA PHE A 25 -11.49 -10.58 -23.90
C PHE A 25 -10.45 -9.80 -24.71
N ASP A 26 -9.19 -9.75 -24.25
CA ASP A 26 -8.07 -9.03 -24.88
C ASP A 26 -8.36 -7.54 -25.20
N LEU A 27 -9.27 -6.90 -24.45
CA LEU A 27 -9.55 -5.46 -24.55
C LEU A 27 -8.42 -4.64 -23.90
N LEU A 28 -7.80 -5.19 -22.86
CA LEU A 28 -6.65 -4.62 -22.17
C LEU A 28 -5.60 -5.70 -21.94
N ASN A 29 -4.34 -5.36 -22.24
CA ASN A 29 -3.24 -6.29 -22.15
C ASN A 29 -2.36 -6.06 -20.91
N LYS A 30 -1.45 -7.01 -20.62
CA LYS A 30 -0.45 -6.87 -19.54
C LYS A 30 0.36 -5.58 -19.63
N SER A 31 0.66 -5.10 -20.83
CA SER A 31 1.35 -3.81 -21.05
C SER A 31 0.53 -2.64 -20.52
N ASP A 32 -0.77 -2.66 -20.75
CA ASP A 32 -1.68 -1.56 -20.44
C ASP A 32 -1.91 -1.50 -18.93
N SER A 33 -2.07 -2.66 -18.28
CA SER A 33 -2.08 -2.76 -16.82
C SER A 33 -0.82 -2.19 -16.19
N LYS A 34 0.36 -2.45 -16.79
CA LYS A 34 1.63 -1.89 -16.29
C LYS A 34 1.67 -0.37 -16.44
N VAL A 35 1.09 0.20 -17.49
CA VAL A 35 0.96 1.66 -17.65
C VAL A 35 0.07 2.25 -16.57
N PHE A 36 -1.09 1.63 -16.31
CA PHE A 36 -1.97 2.07 -15.21
C PHE A 36 -1.29 1.99 -13.85
N LEU A 37 -0.64 0.87 -13.52
CA LEU A 37 0.08 0.72 -12.25
C LEU A 37 1.26 1.71 -12.14
N LYS A 38 1.92 2.02 -13.25
CA LYS A 38 2.96 3.05 -13.30
C LYS A 38 2.37 4.44 -13.03
N LEU A 39 1.24 4.78 -13.64
CA LEU A 39 0.53 6.03 -13.35
C LEU A 39 0.13 6.10 -11.86
N VAL A 40 -0.38 5.00 -11.32
CA VAL A 40 -0.73 4.88 -9.90
C VAL A 40 0.48 5.19 -9.02
N GLY A 41 1.61 4.53 -9.26
CA GLY A 41 2.83 4.73 -8.46
C GLY A 41 3.46 6.11 -8.62
N LEU A 42 3.45 6.68 -9.83
CA LEU A 42 4.14 7.94 -10.14
C LEU A 42 3.33 9.20 -9.78
N VAL A 43 2.00 9.14 -9.82
CA VAL A 43 1.14 10.33 -9.71
C VAL A 43 0.12 10.20 -8.59
N ILE A 44 -0.57 9.06 -8.51
CA ILE A 44 -1.69 8.86 -7.57
C ILE A 44 -1.18 8.64 -6.15
N VAL A 45 -0.24 7.71 -5.95
CA VAL A 45 0.34 7.42 -4.62
C VAL A 45 0.94 8.68 -3.97
N PRO A 46 1.71 9.53 -4.68
CA PRO A 46 2.17 10.81 -4.13
C PRO A 46 1.03 11.75 -3.73
N ALA A 47 0.00 11.88 -4.59
CA ALA A 47 -1.16 12.73 -4.30
C ALA A 47 -1.95 12.23 -3.08
N LEU A 48 -2.09 10.91 -2.94
CA LEU A 48 -2.67 10.28 -1.75
C LEU A 48 -1.82 10.52 -0.50
N GLY A 49 -0.49 10.46 -0.62
CA GLY A 49 0.42 10.86 0.46
C GLY A 49 0.18 12.29 0.92
N ILE A 50 0.08 13.24 -0.02
CA ILE A 50 -0.25 14.65 0.28
C ILE A 50 -1.61 14.76 0.97
N LYS A 51 -2.65 14.10 0.42
CA LYS A 51 -4.02 14.17 0.95
C LYS A 51 -4.14 13.58 2.34
N ILE A 52 -3.60 12.38 2.57
CA ILE A 52 -3.75 11.65 3.83
C ILE A 52 -2.86 12.27 4.91
N ILE A 53 -1.60 12.56 4.59
CA ILE A 53 -0.63 13.04 5.57
C ILE A 53 -0.78 14.55 5.80
N GLY A 54 -1.04 15.33 4.75
CA GLY A 54 -1.24 16.77 4.87
C GLY A 54 -2.48 17.14 5.69
N ASN A 55 -3.50 16.29 5.71
CA ASN A 55 -4.71 16.48 6.53
C ASN A 55 -4.71 15.65 7.82
N PHE A 56 -3.57 15.05 8.18
CA PHE A 56 -3.48 14.15 9.32
C PHE A 56 -3.79 14.89 10.62
N ARG A 57 -4.74 14.37 11.41
CA ARG A 57 -5.20 15.03 12.64
C ARG A 57 -4.54 14.39 13.86
N TYR A 58 -3.40 14.95 14.28
CA TYR A 58 -2.56 14.35 15.32
C TYR A 58 -3.27 14.14 16.67
N GLU A 59 -4.25 14.99 16.97
CA GLU A 59 -5.07 14.96 18.19
C GLU A 59 -5.87 13.66 18.36
N PHE A 60 -6.12 12.94 17.26
CA PHE A 60 -6.93 11.72 17.23
C PHE A 60 -6.07 10.46 17.01
N ILE A 61 -4.74 10.60 16.97
CA ILE A 61 -3.83 9.46 16.81
C ILE A 61 -3.84 8.62 18.08
N ASN A 62 -4.12 7.33 17.92
CA ASN A 62 -3.81 6.34 18.93
C ASN A 62 -2.36 5.88 18.74
N TRP A 63 -1.44 6.41 19.57
CA TRP A 63 -0.01 6.07 19.50
C TRP A 63 0.26 4.59 19.78
N ASN A 64 -0.57 3.94 20.60
CA ASN A 64 -0.48 2.50 20.84
C ASN A 64 -0.78 1.73 19.55
N LEU A 65 -1.86 2.11 18.84
CA LEU A 65 -2.19 1.52 17.53
C LEU A 65 -1.03 1.70 16.55
N TYR A 66 -0.47 2.91 16.44
CA TYR A 66 0.66 3.19 15.56
C TYR A 66 1.85 2.28 15.86
N PHE A 67 2.26 2.21 17.12
CA PHE A 67 3.42 1.43 17.55
C PHE A 67 3.22 -0.08 17.36
N TYR A 68 2.10 -0.63 17.83
CA TYR A 68 1.82 -2.06 17.73
C TYR A 68 1.61 -2.51 16.29
N TYR A 69 0.97 -1.68 15.46
CA TYR A 69 0.84 -1.97 14.03
C TYR A 69 2.20 -1.95 13.35
N PHE A 70 3.03 -0.92 13.57
CA PHE A 70 4.39 -0.86 13.02
C PHE A 70 5.26 -2.05 13.45
N LEU A 71 5.18 -2.45 14.72
CA LEU A 71 5.90 -3.60 15.25
C LEU A 71 5.44 -4.90 14.58
N THR A 72 4.12 -5.12 14.49
CA THR A 72 3.53 -6.29 13.84
C THR A 72 3.91 -6.36 12.37
N GLN A 73 3.80 -5.23 11.66
CA GLN A 73 4.17 -5.11 10.26
C GLN A 73 5.65 -5.42 10.04
N SER A 74 6.53 -4.91 10.91
CA SER A 74 7.97 -5.18 10.87
C SER A 74 8.27 -6.66 11.08
N ILE A 75 7.64 -7.31 12.07
CA ILE A 75 7.81 -8.75 12.31
C ILE A 75 7.42 -9.57 11.09
N ILE A 76 6.23 -9.29 10.53
CA ILE A 76 5.72 -9.99 9.34
C ILE A 76 6.63 -9.76 8.13
N TYR A 77 7.15 -8.54 7.97
CA TYR A 77 8.09 -8.21 6.90
C TYR A 77 9.35 -9.07 6.97
N PHE A 78 10.00 -9.10 8.13
CA PHE A 78 11.25 -9.86 8.32
C PHE A 78 11.03 -11.37 8.26
N LEU A 79 9.87 -11.87 8.72
CA LEU A 79 9.48 -13.27 8.56
C LEU A 79 9.30 -13.63 7.09
N GLY A 80 8.53 -12.85 6.34
CA GLY A 80 8.33 -13.06 4.90
C GLY A 80 9.65 -13.00 4.12
N PHE A 81 10.48 -12.01 4.42
CA PHE A 81 11.84 -11.90 3.88
C PHE A 81 12.70 -13.14 4.17
N SER A 82 12.73 -13.56 5.45
CA SER A 82 13.57 -14.70 5.89
C SER A 82 13.08 -16.01 5.28
N ILE A 83 11.77 -16.23 5.20
CA ILE A 83 11.19 -17.41 4.55
C ILE A 83 11.58 -17.44 3.07
N ALA A 84 11.42 -16.32 2.37
CA ALA A 84 11.82 -16.21 0.97
C ALA A 84 13.31 -16.49 0.77
N LYS A 85 14.15 -15.92 1.64
CA LYS A 85 15.61 -15.98 1.51
C LYS A 85 16.19 -17.34 1.89
N ILE A 86 15.74 -17.90 3.01
CA ILE A 86 16.34 -19.09 3.63
C ILE A 86 15.66 -20.36 3.11
N LEU A 87 14.32 -20.45 3.18
CA LEU A 87 13.59 -21.65 2.78
C LEU A 87 13.44 -21.76 1.26
N PHE A 88 13.09 -20.66 0.59
CA PHE A 88 12.86 -20.65 -0.85
C PHE A 88 14.08 -20.20 -1.67
N LYS A 89 15.21 -19.88 -1.01
CA LYS A 89 16.50 -19.54 -1.62
C LYS A 89 16.41 -18.44 -2.69
N ARG A 90 15.53 -17.45 -2.49
CA ARG A 90 15.32 -16.35 -3.43
C ARG A 90 16.46 -15.34 -3.41
N GLN A 91 16.53 -14.55 -4.48
CA GLN A 91 17.48 -13.44 -4.57
C GLN A 91 17.16 -12.39 -3.50
N PHE A 92 18.16 -11.64 -3.04
CA PHE A 92 17.96 -10.67 -1.95
C PHE A 92 16.90 -9.61 -2.29
N SER A 93 16.91 -9.10 -3.53
CA SER A 93 15.90 -8.17 -4.05
C SER A 93 14.49 -8.80 -4.06
N GLU A 94 14.36 -10.03 -4.53
CA GLU A 94 13.09 -10.77 -4.53
C GLU A 94 12.58 -10.99 -3.10
N SER A 95 13.46 -11.33 -2.16
CA SER A 95 13.12 -11.46 -0.73
C SER A 95 12.61 -10.15 -0.11
N ILE A 96 13.17 -8.99 -0.50
CA ILE A 96 12.66 -7.68 -0.06
C ILE A 96 11.22 -7.47 -0.55
N ILE A 97 10.97 -7.72 -1.85
CA ILE A 97 9.62 -7.58 -2.42
C ILE A 97 8.63 -8.51 -1.71
N ILE A 98 9.04 -9.74 -1.40
CA ILE A 98 8.22 -10.71 -0.70
C ILE A 98 7.94 -10.26 0.74
N GLY A 99 8.95 -9.80 1.48
CA GLY A 99 8.78 -9.24 2.82
C GLY A 99 7.78 -8.08 2.83
N MET A 100 7.96 -7.14 1.90
CA MET A 100 7.06 -5.99 1.70
C MET A 100 5.62 -6.46 1.41
N THR A 101 5.45 -7.38 0.47
CA THR A 101 4.13 -7.89 0.06
C THR A 101 3.44 -8.68 1.19
N SER A 102 4.22 -9.32 2.07
CA SER A 102 3.72 -10.06 3.23
C SER A 102 3.17 -9.14 4.31
N SER A 103 3.88 -8.04 4.59
CA SER A 103 3.52 -7.09 5.65
C SER A 103 2.55 -6.01 5.22
N PHE A 104 2.41 -5.77 3.92
CA PHE A 104 1.51 -4.77 3.38
C PHE A 104 0.16 -5.38 3.00
N SER A 105 -0.94 -4.85 3.54
CA SER A 105 -2.28 -5.07 2.98
C SER A 105 -2.66 -3.86 2.13
N ASN A 106 -3.51 -4.06 1.13
CA ASN A 106 -3.90 -2.99 0.21
C ASN A 106 -4.90 -2.02 0.89
N HIS A 107 -4.51 -1.42 2.02
CA HIS A 107 -5.32 -0.51 2.80
C HIS A 107 -5.70 0.71 1.98
N LEU A 108 -4.77 1.18 1.15
CA LEU A 108 -4.95 2.39 0.36
C LEU A 108 -6.06 2.27 -0.70
N PHE A 109 -6.16 1.14 -1.42
CA PHE A 109 -7.14 0.98 -2.49
C PHE A 109 -8.36 0.12 -2.12
N PHE A 110 -8.34 -0.59 -0.99
CA PHE A 110 -9.52 -1.30 -0.49
C PHE A 110 -10.08 -0.64 0.78
N VAL A 111 -9.31 -0.64 1.86
CA VAL A 111 -9.82 -0.29 3.20
C VAL A 111 -10.19 1.19 3.28
N TYR A 112 -9.39 2.08 2.72
CA TYR A 112 -9.59 3.52 2.76
C TYR A 112 -10.88 3.96 2.04
N PRO A 113 -11.15 3.56 0.77
CA PRO A 113 -12.43 3.85 0.13
C PRO A 113 -13.64 3.30 0.89
N ILE A 114 -13.57 2.06 1.40
CA ILE A 114 -14.66 1.47 2.20
C ILE A 114 -14.90 2.32 3.44
N ALA A 115 -13.83 2.76 4.10
CA ALA A 115 -13.93 3.57 5.30
C ALA A 115 -14.56 4.94 5.04
N LEU A 116 -14.20 5.58 3.92
CA LEU A 116 -14.82 6.83 3.50
C LEU A 116 -16.32 6.69 3.19
N PHE A 117 -16.76 5.50 2.75
CA PHE A 117 -18.18 5.23 2.49
C PHE A 117 -18.98 4.90 3.75
N GLU A 118 -18.39 4.14 4.67
CA GLU A 118 -19.10 3.64 5.86
C GLU A 118 -19.00 4.58 7.07
N PHE A 119 -17.94 5.37 7.17
CA PHE A 119 -17.61 6.14 8.37
C PHE A 119 -17.49 7.64 8.11
N GLY A 120 -17.73 8.43 9.15
CA GLY A 120 -17.53 9.88 9.09
C GLY A 120 -16.04 10.25 9.05
N PRO A 121 -15.68 11.47 8.60
CA PRO A 121 -14.28 11.91 8.48
C PRO A 121 -13.46 11.85 9.77
N LYS A 122 -14.11 11.80 10.95
CA LYS A 122 -13.42 11.69 12.24
C LYS A 122 -13.09 10.24 12.61
N ASP A 123 -13.85 9.29 12.09
CA ASP A 123 -13.77 7.87 12.46
C ASP A 123 -12.79 7.09 11.56
N ILE A 124 -12.31 7.71 10.48
CA ILE A 124 -11.31 7.13 9.57
C ILE A 124 -9.86 7.31 10.02
N VAL A 125 -9.60 8.13 11.05
CA VAL A 125 -8.23 8.44 11.53
C VAL A 125 -7.39 7.19 11.86
N PRO A 126 -7.94 6.12 12.49
CA PRO A 126 -7.17 4.88 12.70
C PRO A 126 -6.67 4.24 11.40
N ILE A 127 -7.46 4.34 10.32
CA ILE A 127 -7.12 3.77 9.01
C ILE A 127 -6.07 4.63 8.31
N GLU A 128 -6.19 5.95 8.38
CA GLU A 128 -5.16 6.88 7.91
C GLU A 128 -3.84 6.67 8.65
N THR A 129 -3.91 6.38 9.95
CA THR A 129 -2.75 6.05 10.79
C THR A 129 -2.07 4.78 10.28
N ILE A 130 -2.81 3.69 10.06
CA ILE A 130 -2.28 2.44 9.48
C ILE A 130 -1.63 2.70 8.11
N ILE A 131 -2.27 3.47 7.24
CA ILE A 131 -1.75 3.80 5.91
C ILE A 131 -0.47 4.62 6.00
N SER A 132 -0.35 5.54 6.96
CA SER A 132 0.88 6.31 7.17
C SER A 132 2.07 5.40 7.50
N VAL A 133 1.84 4.35 8.30
CA VAL A 133 2.86 3.34 8.62
C VAL A 133 3.23 2.54 7.37
N ASP A 134 2.23 2.15 6.57
CA ASP A 134 2.48 1.45 5.30
C ASP A 134 3.37 2.27 4.35
N PHE A 135 3.16 3.59 4.25
CA PHE A 135 4.02 4.46 3.45
C PHE A 135 5.49 4.41 3.90
N ILE A 136 5.75 4.35 5.21
CA ILE A 136 7.11 4.22 5.76
C ILE A 136 7.70 2.86 5.37
N THR A 137 6.98 1.76 5.58
CA THR A 137 7.46 0.41 5.22
C THR A 137 7.74 0.28 3.74
N VAL A 138 6.87 0.82 2.88
CA VAL A 138 7.06 0.86 1.42
C VAL A 138 8.29 1.70 1.06
N GLY A 139 8.43 2.89 1.63
CA GLY A 139 9.59 3.77 1.40
C GLY A 139 10.90 3.07 1.74
N LEU A 140 10.99 2.47 2.94
CA LEU A 140 12.16 1.71 3.39
C LEU A 140 12.45 0.49 2.51
N SER A 141 11.42 -0.20 2.03
CA SER A 141 11.57 -1.35 1.13
C SER A 141 12.15 -0.93 -0.22
N VAL A 142 11.71 0.22 -0.76
CA VAL A 142 12.28 0.79 -1.99
C VAL A 142 13.75 1.20 -1.78
N CYS A 143 14.09 1.82 -0.64
CA CYS A 143 15.49 2.08 -0.27
C CYS A 143 16.32 0.80 -0.26
N ALA A 144 15.81 -0.27 0.36
CA ALA A 144 16.49 -1.55 0.47
C ALA A 144 16.70 -2.21 -0.91
N LEU A 145 15.73 -2.12 -1.82
CA LEU A 145 15.84 -2.65 -3.18
C LEU A 145 16.91 -1.94 -4.00
N GLU A 146 17.01 -0.63 -3.83
CA GLU A 146 18.01 0.16 -4.52
C GLU A 146 19.42 -0.15 -4.02
N LEU A 147 19.58 -0.24 -2.69
CA LEU A 147 20.82 -0.71 -2.06
C LEU A 147 21.24 -2.10 -2.57
N ALA A 148 20.29 -3.01 -2.73
CA ALA A 148 20.55 -4.34 -3.25
C ALA A 148 20.96 -4.35 -4.74
N SER A 149 20.54 -3.34 -5.50
CA SER A 149 20.80 -3.23 -6.94
C SER A 149 22.17 -2.62 -7.26
N HIS A 150 22.75 -1.84 -6.33
CA HIS A 150 24.05 -1.20 -6.52
C HIS A 150 25.20 -1.97 -5.86
N LYS A 151 26.21 -2.36 -6.64
CA LYS A 151 27.42 -3.08 -6.14
C LYS A 151 28.31 -2.25 -5.22
N LYS A 152 28.23 -0.92 -5.27
CA LYS A 152 28.95 0.01 -4.39
C LYS A 152 27.93 0.89 -3.69
N ILE A 153 27.92 0.87 -2.36
CA ILE A 153 27.05 1.70 -1.54
C ILE A 153 27.60 3.12 -1.59
N ASN A 154 26.98 3.98 -2.40
CA ASN A 154 27.23 5.41 -2.38
C ASN A 154 26.03 6.10 -1.73
N PHE A 155 26.13 6.37 -0.43
CA PHE A 155 25.06 6.98 0.36
C PHE A 155 24.50 8.27 -0.28
N GLY A 156 25.33 9.05 -0.98
CA GLY A 156 24.89 10.23 -1.71
C GLY A 156 24.00 9.90 -2.91
N GLN A 157 24.31 8.84 -3.66
CA GLN A 157 23.48 8.41 -4.79
C GLN A 157 22.15 7.82 -4.33
N ILE A 158 22.16 7.04 -3.24
CA ILE A 158 20.95 6.46 -2.64
C ILE A 158 20.06 7.58 -2.08
N PHE A 159 20.63 8.60 -1.44
CA PHE A 159 19.84 9.73 -0.96
C PHE A 159 19.20 10.50 -2.14
N LEU A 160 19.98 10.76 -3.21
CA LEU A 160 19.50 11.45 -4.40
C LEU A 160 18.44 10.67 -5.19
N SER A 161 18.50 9.34 -5.20
CA SER A 161 17.51 8.51 -5.86
C SER A 161 16.22 8.39 -5.06
N GLN A 162 16.29 8.36 -3.73
CA GLN A 162 15.11 8.43 -2.87
C GLN A 162 14.39 9.78 -3.00
N LEU A 163 15.11 10.88 -3.21
CA LEU A 163 14.50 12.16 -3.57
C LEU A 163 13.75 12.14 -4.91
N LYS A 164 14.01 11.15 -5.77
CA LYS A 164 13.27 10.94 -7.02
C LYS A 164 12.13 9.93 -6.89
N ASN A 165 11.99 9.26 -5.75
CA ASN A 165 10.92 8.30 -5.50
C ASN A 165 9.60 9.04 -5.27
N PRO A 166 8.62 8.96 -6.18
CA PRO A 166 7.41 9.79 -6.10
C PRO A 166 6.61 9.55 -4.81
N ALA A 167 6.55 8.31 -4.33
CA ALA A 167 5.84 8.00 -3.09
C ALA A 167 6.45 8.73 -1.89
N LEU A 168 7.79 8.78 -1.81
CA LEU A 168 8.49 9.54 -0.77
C LEU A 168 8.31 11.05 -0.95
N ILE A 169 8.35 11.55 -2.19
CA ILE A 169 8.08 12.97 -2.47
C ILE A 169 6.70 13.36 -1.94
N GLY A 170 5.66 12.57 -2.23
CA GLY A 170 4.32 12.81 -1.71
C GLY A 170 4.23 12.76 -0.18
N LEU A 171 4.92 11.79 0.45
CA LEU A 171 5.05 11.69 1.90
C LEU A 171 5.67 12.97 2.49
N PHE A 172 6.81 13.41 1.97
CA PHE A 172 7.52 14.60 2.44
C PHE A 172 6.70 15.88 2.24
N LEU A 173 6.05 16.03 1.09
CA LEU A 173 5.17 17.17 0.82
C LEU A 173 3.97 17.18 1.78
N GLY A 174 3.34 16.02 2.01
CA GLY A 174 2.29 15.87 3.00
C GLY A 174 2.76 16.25 4.41
N LEU A 175 3.92 15.77 4.83
CA LEU A 175 4.52 16.12 6.13
C LEU A 175 4.81 17.61 6.26
N MET A 176 5.33 18.26 5.20
CA MET A 176 5.55 19.70 5.21
C MET A 176 4.24 20.48 5.33
N ILE A 177 3.20 20.09 4.58
CA ILE A 177 1.88 20.72 4.67
C ILE A 177 1.32 20.60 6.10
N PHE A 178 1.43 19.41 6.68
CA PHE A 178 1.00 19.15 8.06
C PHE A 178 1.78 19.98 9.08
N PHE A 179 3.12 19.93 9.04
CA PHE A 179 3.98 20.57 10.05
C PHE A 179 3.89 22.10 10.01
N PHE A 180 3.85 22.69 8.82
CA PHE A 180 3.74 24.14 8.63
C PHE A 180 2.28 24.63 8.62
N GLN A 181 1.31 23.74 8.82
CA GLN A 181 -0.13 24.05 8.76
C GLN A 181 -0.53 24.82 7.49
N ILE A 182 0.01 24.39 6.35
CA ILE A 182 -0.20 25.09 5.07
C ILE A 182 -1.63 24.82 4.59
N HIS A 183 -2.43 25.88 4.49
CA HIS A 183 -3.73 25.81 3.83
C HIS A 183 -3.54 25.78 2.32
N LEU A 184 -3.71 24.61 1.71
CA LEU A 184 -3.70 24.46 0.25
C LEU A 184 -4.83 25.29 -0.37
N PRO A 185 -4.55 26.09 -1.43
CA PRO A 185 -5.60 26.77 -2.19
C PRO A 185 -6.64 25.77 -2.70
N LEU A 186 -7.90 26.19 -2.76
CA LEU A 186 -9.03 25.34 -3.14
C LEU A 186 -8.80 24.61 -4.48
N SER A 187 -8.21 25.30 -5.47
CA SER A 187 -7.90 24.73 -6.78
C SER A 187 -6.88 23.59 -6.71
N VAL A 188 -5.85 23.72 -5.85
CA VAL A 188 -4.83 22.68 -5.65
C VAL A 188 -5.43 21.48 -4.93
N ASN A 189 -6.22 21.73 -3.88
CA ASN A 189 -6.89 20.64 -3.16
C ASN A 189 -7.85 19.86 -4.07
N ARG A 190 -8.62 20.54 -4.94
CA ARG A 190 -9.47 19.88 -5.94
C ARG A 190 -8.66 19.05 -6.95
N LEU A 191 -7.54 19.57 -7.44
CA LEU A 191 -6.64 18.83 -8.32
C LEU A 191 -6.16 17.53 -7.66
N VAL A 192 -5.67 17.62 -6.42
CA VAL A 192 -5.23 16.45 -5.63
C VAL A 192 -6.36 15.45 -5.47
N ASN A 193 -7.58 15.91 -5.17
CA ASN A 193 -8.74 15.04 -5.04
C ASN A 193 -9.08 14.32 -6.35
N PHE A 194 -9.11 15.00 -7.49
CA PHE A 194 -9.35 14.35 -8.79
C PHE A 194 -8.34 13.23 -9.08
N ILE A 195 -7.07 13.44 -8.75
CA ILE A 195 -6.02 12.42 -8.90
C ILE A 195 -6.27 11.25 -7.95
N CYS A 196 -6.59 11.53 -6.68
CA CYS A 196 -6.83 10.50 -5.68
C CYS A 196 -8.05 9.63 -6.03
N ASP A 197 -9.13 10.24 -6.49
CA ASP A 197 -10.39 9.56 -6.82
C ASP A 197 -10.23 8.60 -8.01
N ALA A 198 -9.31 8.90 -8.94
CA ALA A 198 -8.93 8.00 -10.02
C ALA A 198 -8.07 6.80 -9.54
N GLY A 199 -7.53 6.84 -8.32
CA GLY A 199 -6.55 5.89 -7.84
C GLY A 199 -7.06 4.46 -7.71
N THR A 200 -8.11 4.29 -6.93
CA THR A 200 -8.77 3.00 -6.70
C THR A 200 -9.23 2.32 -8.00
N PRO A 201 -9.99 2.97 -8.90
CA PRO A 201 -10.41 2.32 -10.15
C PRO A 201 -9.22 1.93 -11.03
N CYS A 202 -8.23 2.80 -11.21
CA CYS A 202 -7.04 2.47 -12.01
C CYS A 202 -6.28 1.26 -11.46
N ALA A 203 -6.04 1.23 -10.15
CA ALA A 203 -5.28 0.16 -9.51
C ALA A 203 -6.03 -1.18 -9.56
N LEU A 204 -7.33 -1.19 -9.27
CA LEU A 204 -8.13 -2.42 -9.19
C LEU A 204 -8.44 -3.01 -10.57
N ILE A 205 -8.74 -2.18 -11.57
CA ILE A 205 -8.93 -2.64 -12.95
C ILE A 205 -7.62 -3.23 -13.48
N ALA A 206 -6.48 -2.54 -13.28
CA ALA A 206 -5.19 -3.04 -13.72
C ALA A 206 -4.83 -4.38 -13.05
N MET A 207 -5.13 -4.52 -11.75
CA MET A 207 -4.96 -5.78 -11.03
C MET A 207 -5.87 -6.89 -11.58
N GLY A 208 -7.13 -6.58 -11.87
CA GLY A 208 -8.07 -7.50 -12.52
C GLY A 208 -7.57 -8.02 -13.86
N VAL A 209 -7.06 -7.14 -14.71
CA VAL A 209 -6.45 -7.54 -15.99
C VAL A 209 -5.25 -8.46 -15.75
N LEU A 210 -4.36 -8.17 -14.79
CA LEU A 210 -3.23 -9.06 -14.50
C LEU A 210 -3.68 -10.46 -14.04
N LEU A 211 -4.79 -10.55 -13.32
CA LEU A 211 -5.38 -11.82 -12.87
C LEU A 211 -6.01 -12.65 -14.00
N SER A 212 -6.35 -12.05 -15.15
CA SER A 212 -6.89 -12.81 -16.29
C SER A 212 -5.84 -13.69 -16.97
N TYR A 213 -4.56 -13.39 -16.75
CA TYR A 213 -3.45 -14.13 -17.33
C TYR A 213 -2.98 -15.27 -16.45
N GLN A 214 -2.43 -16.31 -17.08
CA GLN A 214 -1.91 -17.48 -16.36
C GLN A 214 -0.77 -17.10 -15.40
N THR A 215 -0.93 -17.54 -14.15
CA THR A 215 0.08 -17.45 -13.09
C THR A 215 1.11 -18.56 -13.26
N ASP A 216 2.39 -18.22 -13.05
CA ASP A 216 3.47 -19.19 -13.04
C ASP A 216 3.29 -20.18 -11.87
N LYS A 217 3.07 -21.46 -12.19
CA LYS A 217 2.83 -22.52 -11.21
C LYS A 217 3.95 -22.68 -10.19
N THR A 218 5.17 -22.27 -10.55
CA THR A 218 6.35 -22.36 -9.67
C THR A 218 6.27 -21.40 -8.47
N GLN A 219 5.44 -20.35 -8.55
CA GLN A 219 5.31 -19.34 -7.50
C GLN A 219 4.13 -19.57 -6.54
N ILE A 220 3.27 -20.54 -6.84
CA ILE A 220 2.04 -20.81 -6.06
C ILE A 220 2.38 -21.23 -4.62
N LYS A 221 3.38 -22.10 -4.41
CA LYS A 221 3.78 -22.57 -3.07
C LYS A 221 4.19 -21.42 -2.15
N LEU A 222 5.03 -20.52 -2.67
CA LEU A 222 5.48 -19.33 -1.94
C LEU A 222 4.32 -18.38 -1.65
N SER A 223 3.44 -18.16 -2.64
CA SER A 223 2.26 -17.30 -2.49
C SER A 223 1.29 -17.81 -1.42
N ILE A 224 1.08 -19.14 -1.34
CA ILE A 224 0.26 -19.77 -0.30
C ILE A 224 0.86 -19.53 1.08
N VAL A 225 2.17 -19.75 1.26
CA VAL A 225 2.86 -19.54 2.54
C VAL A 225 2.75 -18.09 2.99
N ILE A 226 2.97 -17.13 2.09
CA ILE A 226 2.85 -15.69 2.39
C ILE A 226 1.40 -15.34 2.77
N THR A 227 0.43 -15.88 2.03
CA THR A 227 -1.00 -15.63 2.29
C THR A 227 -1.42 -16.19 3.65
N LEU A 228 -0.99 -17.39 4.01
CA LEU A 228 -1.25 -17.99 5.32
C LEU A 228 -0.59 -17.19 6.44
N LEU A 229 0.66 -16.76 6.24
CA LEU A 229 1.36 -15.91 7.20
C LEU A 229 0.59 -14.61 7.46
N LYS A 230 0.05 -14.01 6.40
CA LYS A 230 -0.79 -12.81 6.50
C LYS A 230 -2.11 -13.06 7.22
N ILE A 231 -2.82 -14.13 6.87
CA ILE A 231 -4.14 -14.46 7.43
C ILE A 231 -4.05 -14.91 8.88
N LEU A 232 -2.95 -15.54 9.31
CA LEU A 232 -2.80 -16.03 10.68
C LEU A 232 -2.13 -14.99 11.59
N ILE A 233 -1.03 -14.36 11.17
CA ILE A 233 -0.21 -13.55 12.09
C ILE A 233 -0.83 -12.16 12.33
N PHE A 234 -1.43 -11.52 11.33
CA PHE A 234 -2.11 -10.23 11.55
C PHE A 234 -3.20 -10.31 12.62
N PRO A 235 -4.21 -11.20 12.53
CA PRO A 235 -5.27 -11.26 13.54
C PRO A 235 -4.75 -11.69 14.91
N ILE A 236 -3.79 -12.62 15.00
CA ILE A 236 -3.24 -13.07 16.28
C ILE A 236 -2.53 -11.93 17.04
N ASN A 237 -1.67 -11.17 16.36
CA ASN A 237 -0.95 -10.06 17.00
C ASN A 237 -1.86 -8.87 17.32
N THR A 238 -2.89 -8.59 16.49
CA THR A 238 -3.86 -7.54 16.80
C THR A 238 -4.81 -7.93 17.93
N LEU A 239 -5.30 -9.17 17.97
CA LEU A 239 -6.18 -9.64 19.05
C LEU A 239 -5.46 -9.61 20.39
N HIS A 240 -4.21 -10.10 20.45
CA HIS A 240 -3.45 -10.15 21.69
C HIS A 240 -3.05 -8.78 22.26
N HIS A 241 -3.12 -7.70 21.47
CA HIS A 241 -2.86 -6.34 21.95
C HIS A 241 -4.12 -5.52 22.25
N PHE A 242 -5.27 -5.86 21.65
CA PHE A 242 -6.54 -5.19 21.90
C PHE A 242 -7.42 -5.88 22.95
N THR A 243 -7.20 -7.15 23.30
CA THR A 243 -7.93 -7.83 24.39
C THR A 243 -7.34 -7.62 25.78
N PHE A 244 -6.15 -7.01 25.88
CA PHE A 244 -5.42 -6.84 27.15
C PHE A 244 -5.23 -5.37 27.59
N ASN A 245 -6.01 -4.44 27.03
CA ASN A 245 -6.07 -3.05 27.50
C ASN A 245 -7.52 -2.62 27.73
#